data_AF-A0A819A7Q4-F1
#
_entry.id   AF-A0A819A7Q4-F1
#
_cell.length_a   1.000
_cell.length_b   1.000
_cell.length_c   1.000
_cell.angle_alpha   90.00
_cell.angle_beta   90.00
_cell.angle_gamma   90.00
#
_symmetry.space_group_name_H-M   'P 1'
#
loop_
_entity.id
_entity.type
_entity.pdbx_description
1 polymer ?
#
loop_
_entity_poly.entity_id
_entity_poly.type
_entity_poly.pdbx_seq_one_letter_code
_entity_poly.pdbx_strand_id
1 'polypeptide(L)'
;MAGVAEIFNGHILDKSNQEVHLKDEKYKGKIIGLYFSAHWCPPCCGFTPVLINFYKQHSEDKNFEIIFISADSDEESFHDYYKDMPWLTLDYKERNKEQELSNTFKVSGIPRLILLDGDSGNIICNDAREQIQHKDKEGTKFPWKNGTEKKLFRSCFCLK
;
A
#
# COMPACT_ATOMS: atom_id res chain seq x y z
N MET A 1 6.96 -15.93 -11.24
CA MET A 1 7.12 -14.48 -11.46
C MET A 1 7.00 -13.84 -10.09
N ALA A 2 8.00 -13.09 -9.65
CA ALA A 2 8.05 -12.50 -8.31
C ALA A 2 7.03 -11.34 -8.22
N GLY A 3 5.78 -11.67 -7.88
CA GLY A 3 4.71 -10.70 -7.70
C GLY A 3 4.77 -10.01 -6.34
N VAL A 4 3.78 -9.15 -6.04
CA VAL A 4 3.72 -8.41 -4.76
C VAL A 4 3.72 -9.37 -3.55
N ALA A 5 3.21 -10.59 -3.70
CA ALA A 5 3.16 -11.56 -2.63
C ALA A 5 4.53 -12.03 -2.10
N GLU A 6 5.57 -12.04 -2.93
CA GLU A 6 6.94 -12.37 -2.49
C GLU A 6 7.59 -11.20 -1.73
N ILE A 7 7.08 -9.98 -1.92
CA ILE A 7 7.55 -8.83 -1.17
C ILE A 7 7.20 -9.01 0.30
N PHE A 8 5.99 -9.44 0.62
CA PHE A 8 5.49 -9.46 2.00
C PHE A 8 5.63 -10.79 2.73
N ASN A 9 5.93 -11.91 2.05
CA ASN A 9 6.21 -13.23 2.64
C ASN A 9 5.22 -13.74 3.72
N GLY A 10 3.98 -13.25 3.75
CA GLY A 10 2.96 -13.66 4.72
C GLY A 10 2.65 -12.64 5.81
N HIS A 11 3.44 -11.58 5.99
CA HIS A 11 3.25 -10.68 7.13
C HIS A 11 2.15 -9.61 6.98
N ILE A 12 1.08 -9.92 6.24
CA ILE A 12 -0.04 -9.02 6.06
C ILE A 12 -1.20 -9.52 6.91
N LEU A 13 -1.81 -8.62 7.65
CA LEU A 13 -2.94 -8.88 8.51
C LEU A 13 -4.20 -8.23 7.93
N ASP A 14 -5.32 -8.93 8.07
CA ASP A 14 -6.64 -8.36 7.85
C ASP A 14 -7.12 -7.57 9.09
N LYS A 15 -8.38 -7.11 9.06
CA LYS A 15 -9.00 -6.39 10.19
C LYS A 15 -9.29 -7.29 11.40
N SER A 16 -9.26 -8.60 11.22
CA SER A 16 -9.45 -9.61 12.27
C SER A 16 -8.11 -10.04 12.90
N ASN A 17 -6.99 -9.38 12.54
CA ASN A 17 -5.62 -9.80 12.87
C ASN A 17 -5.29 -11.22 12.38
N GLN A 18 -5.92 -11.67 11.29
CA GLN A 18 -5.59 -12.92 10.64
C GLN A 18 -4.58 -12.69 9.52
N GLU A 19 -3.59 -13.57 9.46
CA GLU A 19 -2.59 -13.56 8.40
C GLU A 19 -3.24 -13.83 7.03
N VAL A 20 -2.92 -13.00 6.05
CA VAL A 20 -3.42 -13.14 4.68
C VAL A 20 -2.26 -13.25 3.70
N HIS A 21 -2.36 -14.22 2.79
CA HIS A 21 -1.37 -14.40 1.74
C HIS A 21 -1.85 -13.72 0.46
N LEU A 22 -1.09 -12.77 -0.07
CA LEU A 22 -1.39 -12.14 -1.35
C LEU A 22 -1.30 -13.10 -2.56
N LYS A 23 -0.87 -14.35 -2.34
CA LYS A 23 -0.92 -15.42 -3.36
C LYS A 23 -2.32 -15.99 -3.55
N ASP A 24 -3.24 -15.72 -2.63
CA ASP A 24 -4.61 -16.21 -2.74
C ASP A 24 -5.27 -15.67 -4.01
N GLU A 25 -6.11 -16.49 -4.65
CA GLU A 25 -6.80 -16.12 -5.90
C GLU A 25 -7.67 -14.85 -5.72
N LYS A 26 -8.06 -14.50 -4.49
CA LYS A 26 -8.79 -13.25 -4.17
C LYS A 26 -7.97 -11.97 -4.42
N TYR A 27 -6.65 -12.05 -4.52
CA TYR A 27 -5.76 -10.91 -4.74
C TYR A 27 -5.05 -10.93 -6.09
N LYS A 28 -5.22 -12.01 -6.86
CA LYS A 28 -4.65 -12.16 -8.18
C LYS A 28 -5.32 -11.21 -9.17
N GLY A 29 -4.51 -10.55 -10.00
CA GLY A 29 -4.98 -9.50 -10.92
C GLY A 29 -5.51 -8.23 -10.24
N LYS A 30 -5.36 -8.09 -8.91
CA LYS A 30 -5.69 -6.86 -8.20
C LYS A 30 -4.59 -5.83 -8.32
N ILE A 31 -4.98 -4.57 -8.24
CA ILE A 31 -4.05 -3.47 -8.02
C ILE A 31 -3.82 -3.35 -6.52
N ILE A 32 -2.56 -3.29 -6.09
CA ILE A 32 -2.19 -3.20 -4.68
C ILE A 32 -1.65 -1.80 -4.39
N GLY A 33 -2.29 -1.08 -3.49
CA GLY A 33 -1.89 0.24 -3.01
C GLY A 33 -1.06 0.14 -1.74
N LEU A 34 0.23 0.46 -1.80
CA LEU A 34 1.06 0.60 -0.62
C LEU A 34 0.86 1.98 -0.02
N TYR A 35 0.25 2.03 1.16
CA TYR A 35 -0.07 3.26 1.85
C TYR A 35 0.84 3.47 3.06
N PHE A 36 1.82 4.37 2.90
CA PHE A 36 2.75 4.75 3.96
C PHE A 36 2.19 5.96 4.71
N SER A 37 1.92 5.79 6.00
CA SER A 37 1.32 6.84 6.84
C SER A 37 1.60 6.59 8.32
N ALA A 38 1.36 7.61 9.16
CA ALA A 38 1.43 7.50 10.60
C ALA A 38 0.39 8.39 11.30
N HIS A 39 0.01 8.02 12.52
CA HIS A 39 -0.96 8.73 13.36
C HIS A 39 -0.48 10.12 13.76
N TRP A 40 0.80 10.24 14.12
CA TRP A 40 1.40 11.50 14.59
C TRP A 40 1.52 12.57 13.50
N CYS A 41 1.22 12.24 12.24
CA CYS A 41 1.45 13.09 11.09
C CYS A 41 0.17 13.85 10.67
N PRO A 42 0.09 15.18 10.87
CA PRO A 42 -1.12 15.96 10.54
C PRO A 42 -1.60 15.84 9.08
N PRO A 43 -0.74 15.91 8.04
CA PRO A 43 -1.20 15.74 6.67
C PRO A 43 -1.69 14.32 6.37
N CYS A 44 -1.27 13.31 7.15
CA CYS A 44 -1.81 11.95 7.06
C CYS A 44 -3.27 11.93 7.52
N CYS A 45 -3.55 12.46 8.71
CA CYS A 45 -4.90 12.52 9.27
C CYS A 45 -5.91 13.24 8.36
N GLY A 46 -5.46 14.21 7.56
CA GLY A 46 -6.30 14.86 6.55
C GLY A 46 -6.52 14.05 5.27
N PHE A 47 -5.58 13.18 4.88
CA PHE A 47 -5.68 12.39 3.64
C PHE A 47 -6.40 11.06 3.85
N THR A 48 -6.24 10.41 5.01
CA THR A 48 -6.83 9.09 5.30
C THR A 48 -8.34 9.05 5.11
N PRO A 49 -9.14 10.03 5.60
CA PRO A 49 -10.58 10.03 5.36
C PRO A 49 -10.95 10.11 3.87
N VAL A 50 -10.16 10.86 3.09
CA VAL A 50 -10.33 10.96 1.63
C VAL A 50 -10.04 9.62 0.98
N LEU A 51 -8.96 8.96 1.39
CA LEU A 51 -8.59 7.64 0.88
C LEU A 51 -9.60 6.56 1.27
N ILE A 52 -10.13 6.60 2.50
CA ILE A 52 -11.21 5.70 2.96
C ILE A 52 -12.45 5.88 2.07
N ASN A 53 -12.85 7.12 1.81
CA ASN A 53 -14.00 7.38 0.95
C ASN A 53 -13.77 6.88 -0.48
N PHE A 54 -12.58 7.16 -1.05
CA PHE A 54 -12.21 6.66 -2.37
C PHE A 54 -12.24 5.12 -2.41
N TYR A 55 -11.65 4.46 -1.42
CA TYR A 55 -11.63 3.00 -1.33
C TYR A 55 -13.04 2.41 -1.27
N LYS A 56 -13.92 2.94 -0.41
CA LYS A 56 -15.31 2.47 -0.29
C LYS A 56 -16.11 2.62 -1.59
N GLN A 57 -15.79 3.62 -2.40
CA GLN A 57 -16.47 3.84 -3.68
C GLN A 57 -15.87 3.02 -4.83
N HIS A 58 -14.58 2.66 -4.72
CA HIS A 58 -13.81 2.19 -5.88
C HIS A 58 -13.08 0.83 -5.72
N SER A 59 -13.09 0.20 -4.56
CA SER A 59 -12.33 -1.03 -4.33
C SER A 59 -12.86 -2.20 -5.16
N GLU A 60 -14.19 -2.32 -5.25
CA GLU A 60 -14.87 -3.42 -5.94
C GLU A 60 -14.85 -3.27 -7.48
N ASP A 61 -15.19 -2.08 -8.02
CA ASP A 61 -15.22 -1.84 -9.47
C ASP A 61 -13.81 -1.81 -10.08
N LYS A 62 -12.82 -1.29 -9.33
CA LYS A 62 -11.43 -1.15 -9.82
C LYS A 62 -10.52 -2.30 -9.44
N ASN A 63 -11.05 -3.34 -8.78
CA ASN A 63 -10.32 -4.51 -8.32
C ASN A 63 -9.04 -4.12 -7.56
N PHE A 64 -9.20 -3.24 -6.56
CA PHE A 64 -8.10 -2.55 -5.87
C PHE A 64 -8.12 -2.85 -4.37
N GLU A 65 -6.94 -3.12 -3.81
CA GLU A 65 -6.72 -3.39 -2.38
C GLU A 65 -5.62 -2.49 -1.83
N ILE A 66 -5.70 -2.08 -0.56
CA ILE A 66 -4.67 -1.26 0.09
C ILE A 66 -3.97 -2.08 1.18
N ILE A 67 -2.65 -1.90 1.27
CA ILE A 67 -1.83 -2.40 2.38
C ILE A 67 -1.28 -1.18 3.10
N PHE A 68 -1.74 -1.00 4.33
CA PHE A 68 -1.23 0.01 5.23
C PHE A 68 0.15 -0.39 5.75
N ILE A 69 1.09 0.55 5.63
CA ILE A 69 2.45 0.43 6.15
C ILE A 69 2.63 1.59 7.13
N SER A 70 2.61 1.25 8.41
CA SER A 70 2.66 2.23 9.49
C SER A 70 4.08 2.69 9.77
N ALA A 71 4.27 4.00 9.78
CA ALA A 71 5.48 4.66 10.30
C ALA A 71 5.29 5.17 11.75
N ASP A 72 4.30 4.64 12.48
CA ASP A 72 4.12 4.91 13.91
C ASP A 72 5.26 4.29 14.72
N SER A 73 5.58 4.90 15.88
CA SER A 73 6.69 4.49 16.74
C SER A 73 6.26 3.53 17.85
N ASP A 74 4.96 3.44 18.12
CA ASP A 74 4.36 2.57 19.13
C ASP A 74 3.12 1.87 18.56
N GLU A 75 2.84 0.69 19.12
CA GLU A 75 1.77 -0.19 18.65
C GLU A 75 0.37 0.36 18.99
N GLU A 76 0.24 1.12 20.08
CA GLU A 76 -1.03 1.75 20.49
C GLU A 76 -1.49 2.76 19.45
N SER A 77 -0.61 3.71 19.08
CA SER A 77 -0.87 4.70 18.03
C SER A 77 -1.18 4.05 16.68
N PHE A 78 -0.49 2.95 16.36
CA PHE A 78 -0.78 2.16 15.17
C PHE A 78 -2.23 1.63 15.17
N HIS A 79 -2.63 0.93 16.23
CA HIS A 79 -3.97 0.36 16.33
C HIS A 79 -5.05 1.44 16.35
N ASP A 80 -4.81 2.53 17.08
CA ASP A 80 -5.73 3.65 17.17
C ASP A 80 -5.96 4.33 15.83
N TYR A 81 -4.94 4.38 14.99
CA TYR A 81 -5.03 4.98 13.67
C TYR A 81 -5.61 4.02 12.63
N TYR A 82 -5.23 2.74 12.69
CA TYR A 82 -5.68 1.73 11.75
C TYR A 82 -7.15 1.34 11.94
N LYS A 83 -7.73 1.51 13.14
CA LYS A 83 -9.09 1.05 13.46
C LYS A 83 -10.15 1.44 12.42
N ASP A 84 -10.10 2.67 11.90
CA ASP A 84 -11.09 3.21 10.96
C ASP A 84 -10.80 2.87 9.49
N MET A 85 -9.65 2.27 9.18
CA MET A 85 -9.23 1.95 7.82
C MET A 85 -9.78 0.59 7.34
N PRO A 86 -10.52 0.48 6.23
CA PRO A 86 -11.21 -0.75 5.82
C PRO A 86 -10.37 -1.74 5.00
N TRP A 87 -9.03 -1.60 5.00
CA TRP A 87 -8.10 -2.36 4.17
C TRP A 87 -7.10 -3.15 5.01
N LEU A 88 -6.14 -3.82 4.37
CA LEU A 88 -5.12 -4.67 5.02
C LEU A 88 -3.99 -3.85 5.63
N THR A 89 -3.19 -4.46 6.51
CA THR A 89 -1.99 -3.85 7.08
C THR A 89 -0.81 -4.80 7.06
N LEU A 90 0.40 -4.27 6.94
CA LEU A 90 1.60 -4.99 7.37
C LEU A 90 1.53 -5.17 8.90
N ASP A 91 1.91 -6.34 9.40
CA ASP A 91 2.06 -6.56 10.84
C ASP A 91 3.00 -5.50 11.42
N TYR A 92 2.54 -4.78 12.45
CA TYR A 92 3.32 -3.75 13.12
C TYR A 92 4.68 -4.27 13.62
N LYS A 93 4.78 -5.57 13.95
CA LYS A 93 6.04 -6.20 14.39
C LYS A 93 7.11 -6.23 13.31
N GLU A 94 6.74 -6.18 12.03
CA GLU A 94 7.66 -6.23 10.90
C GLU A 94 8.31 -4.87 10.58
N ARG A 95 8.93 -4.25 11.59
CA ARG A 95 9.60 -2.95 11.47
C ARG A 95 10.74 -2.94 10.45
N ASN A 96 11.48 -4.04 10.36
CA ASN A 96 12.54 -4.19 9.37
C ASN A 96 11.97 -4.16 7.94
N LYS A 97 10.79 -4.74 7.77
CA LYS A 97 10.13 -4.80 6.47
C LYS A 97 9.56 -3.46 6.06
N GLU A 98 8.97 -2.74 6.99
CA GLU A 98 8.55 -1.36 6.79
C GLU A 98 9.72 -0.48 6.28
N GLN A 99 10.87 -0.56 6.94
CA GLN A 99 12.07 0.19 6.53
C GLN A 99 12.60 -0.25 5.15
N GLU A 100 12.63 -1.56 4.87
CA GLU A 100 13.02 -2.09 3.56
C GLU A 100 12.13 -1.54 2.44
N LEU A 101 10.81 -1.53 2.65
CA LEU A 101 9.82 -1.02 1.70
C LEU A 101 9.97 0.49 1.52
N SER A 102 10.06 1.23 2.62
CA SER A 102 10.26 2.68 2.59
C SER A 102 11.51 3.06 1.78
N ASN A 103 12.62 2.35 1.98
CA ASN A 103 13.85 2.55 1.23
C ASN A 103 13.72 2.16 -0.25
N THR A 104 13.11 0.99 -0.54
CA THR A 104 12.92 0.47 -1.90
C THR A 104 12.09 1.42 -2.75
N PHE A 105 11.02 1.95 -2.17
CA PHE A 105 10.12 2.89 -2.82
C PHE A 105 10.56 4.36 -2.67
N LYS A 106 11.71 4.60 -2.01
CA LYS A 106 12.27 5.94 -1.77
C LYS A 106 11.26 6.89 -1.13
N VAL A 107 10.53 6.41 -0.13
CA VAL A 107 9.53 7.19 0.60
C VAL A 107 10.27 8.13 1.55
N SER A 108 10.46 9.37 1.13
CA SER A 108 11.09 10.43 1.94
C SER A 108 10.09 11.23 2.78
N GLY A 109 8.78 11.02 2.59
CA GLY A 109 7.74 11.73 3.32
C GLY A 109 6.37 11.05 3.22
N ILE A 110 5.60 11.18 4.29
CA ILE A 110 4.24 10.65 4.44
C ILE A 110 3.20 11.80 4.44
N PRO A 111 1.94 11.56 4.03
CA PRO A 111 1.42 10.31 3.49
C PRO A 111 1.87 10.06 2.04
N ARG A 112 2.14 8.79 1.71
CA ARG A 112 2.51 8.33 0.36
C ARG A 112 1.65 7.14 -0.03
N LEU A 113 1.13 7.15 -1.26
CA LEU A 113 0.35 6.04 -1.82
C LEU A 113 0.96 5.65 -3.17
N ILE A 114 1.38 4.39 -3.28
CA ILE A 114 2.00 3.82 -4.47
C ILE A 114 1.14 2.66 -4.95
N LEU A 115 0.77 2.66 -6.23
CA LEU A 115 0.00 1.59 -6.86
C LEU A 115 0.94 0.62 -7.55
N LEU A 116 0.79 -0.65 -7.23
CA LEU A 116 1.50 -1.78 -7.81
C LEU A 116 0.53 -2.70 -8.54
N ASP A 117 1.02 -3.35 -9.57
CA ASP A 117 0.36 -4.49 -10.18
C ASP A 117 0.56 -5.72 -9.28
N GLY A 118 -0.53 -6.34 -8.79
CA GLY A 118 -0.46 -7.45 -7.83
C GLY A 118 0.32 -8.67 -8.34
N ASP A 119 0.18 -8.98 -9.63
CA ASP A 119 0.78 -10.18 -10.23
C ASP A 119 2.26 -9.99 -10.56
N SER A 120 2.62 -8.82 -11.09
CA SER A 120 4.00 -8.56 -11.55
C SER A 120 4.86 -7.77 -10.56
N GLY A 121 4.27 -7.14 -9.54
CA GLY A 121 4.97 -6.27 -8.61
C GLY A 121 5.48 -4.96 -9.24
N ASN A 122 5.07 -4.65 -10.47
CA ASN A 122 5.49 -3.43 -11.16
C ASN A 122 4.75 -2.22 -10.60
N ILE A 123 5.46 -1.09 -10.55
CA ILE A 123 4.88 0.20 -10.18
C ILE A 123 3.99 0.69 -11.32
N ILE A 124 2.70 0.91 -11.02
CA ILE A 124 1.73 1.53 -11.93
C ILE A 124 1.71 3.04 -11.74
N CYS A 125 1.66 3.50 -10.48
CA CYS A 125 1.57 4.91 -10.12
C CYS A 125 2.34 5.18 -8.83
N ASN A 126 3.24 6.17 -8.86
CA ASN A 126 4.02 6.54 -7.66
C ASN A 126 3.38 7.67 -6.84
N ASP A 127 2.46 8.43 -7.43
CA ASP A 127 1.93 9.69 -6.87
C ASP A 127 0.40 9.63 -6.71
N ALA A 128 -0.15 8.47 -6.38
CA ALA A 128 -1.59 8.25 -6.35
C ALA A 128 -2.31 9.14 -5.32
N ARG A 129 -1.62 9.53 -4.24
CA ARG A 129 -2.12 10.55 -3.30
C ARG A 129 -2.48 11.85 -4.01
N GLU A 130 -1.59 12.37 -4.86
CA GLU A 130 -1.81 13.65 -5.55
C GLU A 130 -2.99 13.54 -6.53
N GLN A 131 -3.12 12.38 -7.18
CA GLN A 131 -4.23 12.10 -8.08
C GLN A 131 -5.56 12.14 -7.33
N ILE A 132 -5.69 11.38 -6.24
CA ILE A 132 -6.92 11.30 -5.44
C ILE A 132 -7.24 12.66 -4.79
N GLN A 133 -6.24 13.37 -4.26
CA GLN A 133 -6.47 14.59 -3.49
C GLN A 133 -6.78 15.80 -4.37
N HIS A 134 -6.16 15.91 -5.55
CA HIS A 134 -6.16 17.15 -6.34
C HIS A 134 -6.59 17.02 -7.80
N LYS A 135 -6.41 15.87 -8.47
CA LYS A 135 -6.58 15.77 -9.94
C LYS A 135 -7.83 15.00 -10.36
N ASP A 136 -8.13 13.88 -9.71
CA ASP A 136 -9.17 12.94 -10.13
C ASP A 136 -9.79 12.27 -8.90
N LYS A 137 -10.60 13.05 -8.18
CA LYS A 137 -11.30 12.61 -6.96
C LYS A 137 -12.26 11.44 -7.21
N GLU A 138 -12.84 11.39 -8.41
CA GLU A 138 -13.81 10.38 -8.85
C GLU A 138 -13.17 9.13 -9.46
N GLY A 139 -11.82 9.08 -9.53
CA GLY A 139 -11.10 7.90 -10.03
C GLY A 139 -11.36 7.55 -11.50
N THR A 140 -11.76 8.51 -12.33
CA THR A 140 -12.11 8.29 -13.75
C THR A 140 -10.93 7.82 -14.59
N LYS A 141 -9.70 8.20 -14.22
CA LYS A 141 -8.44 7.89 -14.90
C LYS A 141 -7.60 6.85 -14.14
N PHE A 142 -8.16 6.26 -13.08
CA PHE A 142 -7.50 5.19 -12.33
C PHE A 142 -7.10 4.05 -13.28
N PRO A 143 -5.90 3.44 -13.15
CA PRO A 143 -4.91 3.59 -12.06
C PRO A 143 -3.82 4.65 -12.30
N TRP A 144 -4.06 5.66 -13.15
CA TRP A 144 -3.13 6.77 -13.43
C TRP A 144 -1.70 6.28 -13.75
N LYS A 145 -1.56 5.61 -14.90
CA LYS A 145 -0.29 5.05 -15.41
C LYS A 145 0.75 6.15 -15.68
N ASN A 146 1.39 6.65 -14.63
CA ASN A 146 2.49 7.60 -14.67
C ASN A 146 3.76 7.04 -14.00
N GLY A 147 3.71 5.81 -13.52
CA GLY A 147 4.89 5.07 -13.09
C GLY A 147 5.83 4.88 -14.28
N THR A 148 7.10 5.25 -14.11
CA THR A 148 8.17 4.76 -14.97
C THR A 148 8.20 3.24 -14.78
N GLU A 149 8.25 2.45 -15.86
CA GLU A 149 8.41 0.99 -15.81
C GLU A 149 9.73 0.62 -15.11
N LYS A 150 9.73 0.67 -13.79
CA LYS A 150 10.79 0.15 -12.94
C LYS A 150 10.31 -1.22 -12.50
N LYS A 151 10.74 -2.25 -13.23
CA LYS A 151 10.76 -3.61 -12.69
C LYS A 151 11.56 -3.54 -11.40
N LEU A 152 10.87 -3.66 -10.26
CA LEU A 152 11.45 -3.48 -8.93
C LEU A 152 12.62 -4.46 -8.69
N PHE A 153 12.69 -5.57 -9.45
CA PHE A 153 13.70 -6.62 -9.26
C PHE A 153 14.29 -7.18 -10.57
N ARG A 154 15.18 -6.43 -11.24
CA ARG A 154 16.23 -7.04 -12.11
C ARG A 154 17.60 -7.12 -11.43
N SER A 155 17.75 -6.70 -10.17
CA SER A 155 19.04 -6.73 -9.50
C SER A 155 18.89 -6.90 -7.97
N CYS A 156 18.61 -8.12 -7.53
CA CYS A 156 18.99 -8.65 -6.21
C CYS A 156 18.61 -10.14 -6.06
N PHE A 157 18.81 -10.95 -7.11
CA PHE A 157 18.91 -12.41 -6.97
C PHE A 157 20.35 -12.79 -7.31
N CYS A 158 21.26 -12.38 -6.44
CA CYS A 158 22.61 -12.94 -6.37
C CYS A 158 23.02 -12.91 -4.89
N LEU A 159 23.44 -14.06 -4.37
CA LEU A 159 23.75 -14.39 -2.97
C LEU A 159 22.48 -14.71 -2.15
N LYS A 160 22.12 -15.97 -1.86
CA LYS A 160 22.89 -17.19 -1.59
C LYS A 160 22.09 -18.43 -2.01
#